data_AF-A0A662XVV4-F1
#
_entry.id   AF-A0A662XVV4-F1
#
_cell.length_a   1.000
_cell.length_b   1.000
_cell.length_c   1.000
_cell.angle_alpha   90.00
_cell.angle_beta   90.00
_cell.angle_gamma   90.00
#
_symmetry.space_group_name_H-M   'P 1'
#
loop_
_entity.id
_entity.type
_entity.pdbx_description
1 polymer ?
#
loop_
_entity_poly.entity_id
_entity_poly.type
_entity_poly.pdbx_seq_one_letter_code
_entity_poly.pdbx_strand_id
1 'polypeptide(L)'
;MEGGDLFSLLRRFERVEHRSPGFDVDKARIALHVAHSLMYLHSLDPVIVHRDLKSMNILLTSDLEAKITDFGVSRKWTVDTMTAGVGTRLWMAPEVMLGKRYDTSADIFSFGIVLSELDSHLPPFTEVRNSVSGRTVADTALLQMVSSGGVRVEFSPNVPRPLVHRGHACVDLNPSARPSAGELLYQLQSIMRMYEEYTV
;
A
#
# COMPACT_ATOMS: atom_id res chain seq x y z
N MET A 1 -10.94 1.97 16.09
CA MET A 1 -11.01 3.44 16.13
C MET A 1 -12.31 3.86 15.46
N GLU A 2 -12.86 5.03 15.78
CA GLU A 2 -14.21 5.44 15.32
C GLU A 2 -14.33 5.56 13.79
N GLY A 3 -13.25 5.93 13.09
CA GLY A 3 -13.22 6.05 11.63
C GLY A 3 -13.15 4.72 10.87
N GLY A 4 -13.03 3.58 11.57
CA GLY A 4 -12.85 2.26 10.96
C GLY A 4 -11.44 2.06 10.39
N ASP A 5 -11.32 1.15 9.43
CA ASP A 5 -10.08 0.88 8.68
C ASP A 5 -10.09 1.58 7.30
N LEU A 6 -8.91 1.78 6.73
CA LEU A 6 -8.74 2.46 5.45
C LEU A 6 -9.44 1.73 4.29
N PHE A 7 -9.45 0.39 4.30
CA PHE A 7 -10.13 -0.37 3.24
C PHE A 7 -11.63 -0.08 3.23
N SER A 8 -12.26 -0.09 4.40
CA SER A 8 -13.67 0.27 4.58
C SER A 8 -13.96 1.73 4.18
N LEU A 9 -13.05 2.67 4.50
CA LEU A 9 -13.17 4.07 4.10
C LEU A 9 -13.18 4.23 2.58
N LEU A 10 -12.22 3.64 1.88
CA LEU A 10 -12.08 3.79 0.42
C LEU A 10 -13.31 3.25 -0.33
N ARG A 11 -13.90 2.15 0.15
CA ARG A 11 -15.16 1.65 -0.42
C ARG A 11 -16.34 2.58 -0.17
N ARG A 12 -16.34 3.32 0.95
CA ARG A 12 -17.36 4.33 1.23
C ARG A 12 -17.21 5.53 0.29
N PHE A 13 -15.97 5.96 0.03
CA PHE A 13 -15.64 6.99 -0.96
C PHE A 13 -16.14 6.61 -2.36
N GLU A 14 -15.89 5.37 -2.79
CA GLU A 14 -16.35 4.85 -4.07
C GLU A 14 -17.89 4.81 -4.18
N ARG A 15 -18.58 4.22 -3.19
CA ARG A 15 -19.97 3.77 -3.35
C ARG A 15 -21.03 4.73 -2.83
N VAL A 16 -20.66 5.54 -1.84
CA VAL A 16 -21.62 6.37 -1.10
C VAL A 16 -21.29 7.84 -1.33
N GLU A 17 -20.05 8.23 -1.08
CA GLU A 17 -19.64 9.64 -1.16
C GLU A 17 -19.29 10.09 -2.58
N HIS A 18 -19.10 9.15 -3.53
CA HIS A 18 -18.73 9.40 -4.93
C HIS A 18 -17.50 10.33 -5.06
N ARG A 19 -16.54 10.16 -4.15
CA ARG A 19 -15.31 10.94 -4.12
C ARG A 19 -14.43 10.52 -5.30
N SER A 20 -13.89 11.48 -6.03
CA SER A 20 -13.11 11.18 -7.24
C SER A 20 -11.79 10.45 -6.94
N PRO A 21 -11.34 9.54 -7.83
CA PRO A 21 -9.99 8.98 -7.82
C PRO A 21 -8.91 10.06 -7.94
N GLY A 22 -7.73 9.79 -7.39
CA GLY A 22 -6.63 10.75 -7.30
C GLY A 22 -6.12 10.91 -5.88
N PHE A 23 -5.26 11.90 -5.66
CA PHE A 23 -4.71 12.21 -4.35
C PHE A 23 -5.18 13.59 -3.91
N ASP A 24 -5.89 13.66 -2.80
CA ASP A 24 -6.29 14.92 -2.15
C ASP A 24 -5.64 15.04 -0.77
N VAL A 25 -5.92 16.13 -0.07
CA VAL A 25 -5.27 16.49 1.20
C VAL A 25 -5.46 15.41 2.27
N ASP A 26 -6.67 14.83 2.38
CA ASP A 26 -6.93 13.79 3.37
C ASP A 26 -6.15 12.51 3.04
N LYS A 27 -6.17 12.09 1.77
CA LYS A 27 -5.43 10.90 1.30
C LYS A 27 -3.91 11.10 1.46
N ALA A 28 -3.41 12.30 1.21
CA ALA A 28 -2.02 12.67 1.43
C ALA A 28 -1.64 12.65 2.92
N ARG A 29 -2.51 13.16 3.79
CA ARG A 29 -2.32 13.11 5.25
C ARG A 29 -2.31 11.67 5.77
N ILE A 30 -3.21 10.81 5.29
CA ILE A 30 -3.23 9.39 5.64
C ILE A 30 -1.91 8.72 5.22
N ALA A 31 -1.47 8.90 3.97
CA ALA A 31 -0.21 8.35 3.48
C ALA A 31 0.99 8.85 4.29
N LEU A 32 1.01 10.13 4.65
CA LEU A 32 2.05 10.74 5.49
C LEU A 32 2.13 10.05 6.87
N HIS A 33 0.99 9.86 7.54
CA HIS A 33 0.92 9.20 8.85
C HIS A 33 1.43 7.76 8.80
N VAL A 34 1.10 7.02 7.73
CA VAL A 34 1.59 5.66 7.52
C VAL A 34 3.11 5.66 7.26
N ALA A 35 3.62 6.55 6.41
CA ALA A 35 5.06 6.66 6.16
C ALA A 35 5.85 7.04 7.42
N HIS A 36 5.30 7.95 8.24
CA HIS A 36 5.88 8.32 9.53
C HIS A 36 5.95 7.12 10.49
N SER A 37 4.88 6.32 10.55
CA SER A 37 4.83 5.11 11.37
C SER A 37 5.84 4.06 10.89
N LEU A 38 5.99 3.85 9.58
CA LEU A 38 7.00 2.94 9.03
C LEU A 38 8.42 3.42 9.33
N MET A 39 8.69 4.72 9.16
CA MET A 39 9.99 5.30 9.50
C MET A 39 10.32 5.06 10.97
N TYR A 40 9.35 5.26 11.87
CA TYR A 40 9.53 4.98 13.29
C TYR A 40 9.92 3.51 13.53
N LEU A 41 9.14 2.55 13.03
CA LEU A 41 9.43 1.12 13.19
C LEU A 41 10.80 0.72 12.63
N HIS A 42 11.15 1.24 11.45
CA HIS A 42 12.39 0.96 10.76
C HIS A 42 13.61 1.61 11.43
N SER A 43 13.41 2.61 12.29
CA SER A 43 14.46 3.31 13.04
C SER A 43 14.77 2.70 14.42
N LEU A 44 13.96 1.75 14.89
CA LEU A 44 14.15 1.11 16.19
C LEU A 44 15.38 0.19 16.21
N ASP A 45 15.91 -0.06 17.40
CA ASP A 45 16.96 -1.05 17.63
C ASP A 45 16.50 -2.07 18.69
N PRO A 46 16.23 -3.34 18.30
CA PRO A 46 16.35 -3.88 16.94
C PRO A 46 15.25 -3.36 16.00
N VAL A 47 15.57 -3.31 14.70
CA VAL A 47 14.65 -2.88 13.63
C VAL A 47 13.37 -3.72 13.63
N ILE A 48 12.21 -3.06 13.57
CA ILE A 48 10.91 -3.72 13.48
C ILE A 48 10.39 -3.65 12.03
N VAL A 49 10.11 -4.81 11.44
CA VAL A 49 9.43 -4.94 10.14
C VAL A 49 7.97 -5.30 10.40
N HIS A 50 7.04 -4.57 9.79
CA HIS A 50 5.60 -4.74 10.00
C HIS A 50 5.06 -6.07 9.45
N ARG A 51 5.43 -6.43 8.21
CA ARG A 51 5.14 -7.70 7.51
C ARG A 51 3.70 -7.96 7.06
N ASP A 52 2.70 -7.28 7.62
CA ASP A 52 1.29 -7.41 7.20
C ASP A 52 0.67 -6.03 6.94
N LEU A 53 1.42 -5.11 6.31
CA LEU A 53 0.90 -3.78 6.02
C LEU A 53 -0.11 -3.88 4.88
N LYS A 54 -1.32 -3.40 5.12
CA LYS A 54 -2.43 -3.35 4.16
C LYS A 54 -3.48 -2.35 4.63
N SER A 55 -4.36 -1.92 3.74
CA SER A 55 -5.42 -0.95 4.06
C SER A 55 -6.32 -1.39 5.22
N MET A 56 -6.59 -2.68 5.40
CA MET A 56 -7.34 -3.20 6.56
C MET A 56 -6.61 -3.05 7.91
N ASN A 57 -5.27 -2.93 7.88
CA ASN A 57 -4.42 -2.78 9.08
C ASN A 57 -4.03 -1.31 9.32
N ILE A 58 -4.69 -0.36 8.65
CA ILE A 58 -4.55 1.07 8.86
C ILE A 58 -5.88 1.58 9.43
N LEU A 59 -5.90 1.87 10.73
CA LEU A 59 -7.07 2.37 11.43
C LEU A 59 -7.10 3.89 11.40
N LEU A 60 -8.32 4.45 11.39
CA LEU A 60 -8.56 5.88 11.26
C LEU A 60 -9.34 6.44 12.45
N THR A 61 -8.98 7.63 12.92
CA THR A 61 -9.82 8.45 13.81
C THR A 61 -11.00 9.06 13.03
N SER A 62 -11.91 9.72 13.73
CA SER A 62 -12.96 10.56 13.12
C SER A 62 -12.37 11.66 12.23
N ASP A 63 -11.18 12.16 12.57
CA ASP A 63 -10.48 13.25 11.85
C ASP A 63 -9.53 12.75 10.75
N LEU A 64 -9.65 11.47 10.37
CA LEU A 64 -8.81 10.81 9.37
C LEU A 64 -7.31 10.78 9.73
N GLU A 65 -6.98 10.75 11.03
CA GLU A 65 -5.63 10.43 11.48
C GLU A 65 -5.41 8.92 11.39
N ALA A 66 -4.28 8.50 10.80
CA ALA A 66 -4.03 7.09 10.51
C ALA A 66 -3.06 6.47 11.50
N LYS A 67 -3.37 5.25 11.96
CA LYS A 67 -2.53 4.45 12.84
C LYS A 67 -2.42 3.03 12.30
N ILE A 68 -1.19 2.55 12.19
CA ILE A 68 -0.93 1.17 11.81
C ILE A 68 -1.25 0.25 13.00
N THR A 69 -1.95 -0.87 12.73
CA THR A 69 -2.24 -1.94 13.70
C THR A 69 -1.71 -3.27 13.19
N ASP A 70 -1.80 -4.31 14.01
CA ASP A 70 -1.49 -5.70 13.64
C ASP A 70 -0.04 -5.86 13.18
N PHE A 71 0.87 -5.21 13.91
CA PHE A 71 2.30 -5.48 13.84
C PHE A 71 2.51 -6.99 13.92
N GLY A 72 3.26 -7.56 12.98
CA GLY A 72 3.37 -9.00 12.75
C GLY A 72 4.03 -9.80 13.88
N VAL A 73 3.49 -9.75 15.09
CA VAL A 73 3.83 -10.62 16.20
C VAL A 73 3.35 -12.02 15.83
N SER A 74 4.29 -12.89 15.45
CA SER A 74 4.11 -14.34 15.31
C SER A 74 3.36 -14.89 14.08
N ARG A 75 3.62 -14.40 12.86
CA ARG A 75 3.43 -15.28 11.68
C ARG A 75 4.79 -15.72 11.15
N LYS A 76 5.26 -16.88 11.63
CA LYS A 76 6.07 -17.75 10.77
C LYS A 76 5.12 -18.17 9.65
N TRP A 77 5.17 -17.48 8.51
CA TRP A 77 4.48 -17.91 7.31
C TRP A 77 5.14 -19.22 6.85
N THR A 78 4.73 -20.34 7.42
CA THR A 78 5.12 -21.66 6.93
C THR A 78 4.42 -21.90 5.61
N VAL A 79 5.01 -22.75 4.77
CA VAL A 79 4.49 -23.17 3.47
C VAL A 79 3.03 -23.67 3.57
N ASP A 80 2.61 -24.17 4.73
CA ASP A 80 1.23 -24.61 4.99
C ASP A 80 0.22 -23.45 5.10
N THR A 81 0.65 -22.25 5.46
CA THR A 81 -0.19 -21.03 5.46
C THR A 81 -0.51 -20.52 4.05
N MET A 82 0.08 -21.12 3.00
CA MET A 82 -0.17 -20.78 1.59
C MET A 82 -1.60 -21.09 1.13
N THR A 83 -2.41 -21.79 1.93
CA THR A 83 -3.81 -22.13 1.61
C THR A 83 -4.84 -21.18 2.20
N ALA A 84 -4.50 -20.38 3.23
CA ALA A 84 -5.44 -19.45 3.86
C ALA A 84 -5.36 -18.05 3.25
N GLY A 85 -6.38 -17.67 2.47
CA GLY A 85 -6.74 -16.29 2.14
C GLY A 85 -5.84 -15.56 1.14
N VAL A 86 -6.11 -15.71 -0.16
CA VAL A 86 -5.44 -14.91 -1.20
C VAL A 86 -5.77 -13.41 -1.09
N GLY A 87 -6.94 -13.07 -0.56
CA GLY A 87 -7.37 -11.68 -0.33
C GLY A 87 -6.52 -10.86 0.65
N THR A 88 -5.51 -11.43 1.32
CA THR A 88 -4.52 -10.67 2.13
C THR A 88 -3.16 -10.53 1.44
N ARG A 89 -2.90 -11.31 0.38
CA ARG A 89 -1.56 -11.41 -0.22
C ARG A 89 -1.25 -10.36 -1.28
N LEU A 90 -2.25 -9.61 -1.72
CA LEU A 90 -2.09 -8.62 -2.78
C LEU A 90 -1.16 -7.45 -2.38
N TRP A 91 -0.98 -7.23 -1.07
CA TRP A 91 -0.04 -6.23 -0.52
C TRP A 91 1.35 -6.80 -0.25
N MET A 92 1.53 -8.11 -0.37
CA MET A 92 2.75 -8.78 0.06
C MET A 92 3.84 -8.61 -1.00
N ALA A 93 5.05 -8.29 -0.56
CA ALA A 93 6.19 -8.20 -1.47
C ALA A 93 6.52 -9.58 -2.09
N PRO A 94 6.95 -9.64 -3.36
CA PRO A 94 7.24 -10.90 -4.04
C PRO A 94 8.25 -11.79 -3.29
N GLU A 95 9.28 -11.21 -2.69
CA GLU A 95 10.27 -11.94 -1.92
C GLU A 95 9.70 -12.56 -0.64
N VAL A 96 8.71 -11.91 0.00
CA VAL A 96 7.99 -12.45 1.15
C VAL A 96 7.10 -13.61 0.73
N MET A 97 6.38 -13.46 -0.38
CA MET A 97 5.53 -14.52 -0.96
C MET A 97 6.33 -15.77 -1.32
N LEU A 98 7.56 -15.59 -1.80
CA LEU A 98 8.49 -16.66 -2.17
C LEU A 98 9.26 -17.24 -0.97
N GLY A 99 9.02 -16.76 0.25
CA GLY A 99 9.74 -17.20 1.45
C GLY A 99 11.24 -16.90 1.42
N LYS A 100 11.68 -15.91 0.64
CA LYS A 100 13.08 -15.46 0.58
C LYS A 100 13.39 -14.58 1.79
N ARG A 101 14.66 -14.21 1.95
CA ARG A 101 15.04 -13.17 2.93
C ARG A 101 14.36 -11.85 2.55
N TYR A 102 13.84 -11.18 3.56
CA TYR A 102 13.16 -9.89 3.44
C TYR A 102 13.61 -8.98 4.59
N ASP A 103 13.51 -7.68 4.37
CA ASP A 103 13.82 -6.64 5.34
C ASP A 103 12.73 -5.55 5.32
N THR A 104 13.05 -4.34 5.80
CA THR A 104 12.16 -3.18 5.83
C THR A 104 11.59 -2.82 4.45
N SER A 105 12.27 -3.16 3.36
CA SER A 105 11.81 -2.92 1.98
C SER A 105 10.53 -3.67 1.64
N ALA A 106 10.21 -4.75 2.36
CA ALA A 106 8.95 -5.48 2.19
C ALA A 106 7.75 -4.61 2.61
N ASP A 107 7.88 -3.87 3.70
CA ASP A 107 6.83 -2.92 4.13
C ASP A 107 6.69 -1.77 3.13
N ILE A 108 7.79 -1.36 2.49
CA ILE A 108 7.78 -0.33 1.45
C ILE A 108 6.98 -0.79 0.23
N PHE A 109 7.12 -2.05 -0.18
CA PHE A 109 6.31 -2.62 -1.25
C PHE A 109 4.82 -2.56 -0.88
N SER A 110 4.48 -3.05 0.31
CA SER A 110 3.10 -3.00 0.81
C SER A 110 2.54 -1.59 0.88
N PHE A 111 3.38 -0.61 1.25
CA PHE A 111 3.01 0.81 1.25
C PHE A 111 2.71 1.31 -0.16
N GLY A 112 3.51 0.92 -1.15
CA GLY A 112 3.25 1.24 -2.56
C GLY A 112 1.89 0.72 -3.06
N ILE A 113 1.49 -0.48 -2.61
CA ILE A 113 0.15 -1.02 -2.88
C ILE A 113 -0.93 -0.16 -2.21
N VAL A 114 -0.74 0.24 -0.94
CA VAL A 114 -1.67 1.14 -0.23
C VAL A 114 -1.80 2.49 -0.92
N LEU A 115 -0.72 3.05 -1.48
CA LEU A 115 -0.78 4.29 -2.27
C LEU A 115 -1.68 4.14 -3.50
N SER A 116 -1.64 2.98 -4.17
CA SER A 116 -2.52 2.72 -5.33
C SER A 116 -3.99 2.60 -4.93
N GLU A 117 -4.28 2.08 -3.73
CA GLU A 117 -5.65 2.04 -3.21
C GLU A 117 -6.15 3.43 -2.82
N LEU A 118 -5.31 4.24 -2.18
CA LEU A 118 -5.65 5.63 -1.85
C LEU A 118 -6.01 6.42 -3.12
N ASP A 119 -5.29 6.19 -4.21
CA ASP A 119 -5.58 6.81 -5.50
C ASP A 119 -6.88 6.28 -6.14
N SER A 120 -6.98 4.96 -6.34
CA SER A 120 -8.05 4.35 -7.13
C SER A 120 -9.35 4.09 -6.36
N HIS A 121 -9.29 4.02 -5.04
CA HIS A 121 -10.33 3.53 -4.11
C HIS A 121 -10.70 2.05 -4.29
N LEU A 122 -10.01 1.36 -5.19
CA LEU A 122 -10.29 -0.03 -5.54
C LEU A 122 -9.30 -0.97 -4.84
N PRO A 123 -9.71 -2.22 -4.57
CA PRO A 123 -8.77 -3.26 -4.17
C PRO A 123 -7.62 -3.39 -5.19
N PRO A 124 -6.40 -3.74 -4.75
CA PRO A 124 -5.27 -3.88 -5.64
C PRO A 124 -5.56 -4.85 -6.79
N PHE A 125 -5.15 -4.46 -8.00
CA PHE A 125 -5.26 -5.28 -9.21
C PHE A 125 -6.68 -5.67 -9.66
N THR A 126 -7.72 -4.94 -9.21
CA THR A 126 -9.13 -5.17 -9.61
C THR A 126 -9.33 -5.18 -11.13
N GLU A 127 -8.58 -4.36 -11.87
CA GLU A 127 -8.69 -4.24 -13.32
C GLU A 127 -8.00 -5.35 -14.11
N VAL A 128 -7.25 -6.24 -13.44
CA VAL A 128 -6.52 -7.30 -14.12
C VAL A 128 -7.47 -8.39 -14.57
N ARG A 129 -7.68 -8.46 -15.89
CA ARG A 129 -8.50 -9.46 -16.56
C ARG A 129 -7.65 -10.39 -17.41
N ASN A 130 -8.09 -11.64 -17.53
CA ASN A 130 -7.47 -12.60 -18.43
C ASN A 130 -7.64 -12.11 -19.88
N SER A 131 -6.52 -11.91 -20.58
CA SER A 131 -6.50 -11.36 -21.95
C SER A 131 -7.23 -12.22 -22.98
N VAL A 132 -7.37 -13.53 -22.72
CA VAL A 132 -8.00 -14.49 -23.64
C VAL A 132 -9.50 -14.62 -23.38
N SER A 133 -9.92 -14.60 -22.11
CA SER A 133 -11.31 -14.90 -21.71
C SER A 133 -12.10 -13.69 -21.19
N GLY A 134 -11.45 -12.56 -20.91
CA GLY A 134 -12.07 -11.37 -20.31
C GLY A 134 -12.51 -11.54 -18.85
N ARG A 135 -12.35 -12.74 -18.28
CA ARG A 135 -12.74 -13.08 -16.91
C ARG A 135 -11.67 -12.62 -15.91
N THR A 136 -12.09 -12.44 -14.66
CA THR A 136 -11.19 -12.17 -13.54
C THR A 136 -10.11 -13.26 -13.47
N VAL A 137 -8.85 -12.84 -13.31
CA VAL A 137 -7.73 -13.77 -13.18
C VAL A 137 -7.86 -14.51 -11.85
N ALA A 138 -7.61 -15.82 -11.86
CA ALA A 138 -7.58 -16.59 -10.62
C ALA A 138 -6.50 -16.02 -9.69
N ASP A 139 -6.86 -15.84 -8.43
CA ASP A 139 -6.04 -15.37 -7.33
C ASP A 139 -4.59 -15.89 -7.33
N THR A 140 -4.35 -17.18 -7.54
CA THR A 140 -3.01 -17.78 -7.62
C THR A 140 -2.22 -17.32 -8.85
N ALA A 141 -2.88 -17.19 -10.00
CA ALA A 141 -2.27 -16.69 -11.23
C ALA A 141 -1.95 -15.20 -11.12
N LEU A 142 -2.82 -14.41 -10.48
CA LEU A 142 -2.56 -12.99 -10.24
C LEU A 142 -1.31 -12.79 -9.39
N LEU A 143 -1.19 -13.53 -8.28
CA LEU A 143 0.00 -13.51 -7.43
C LEU A 143 1.28 -13.89 -8.19
N GLN A 144 1.18 -14.87 -9.11
CA GLN A 144 2.31 -15.24 -9.98
C GLN A 144 2.67 -14.11 -10.95
N MET A 145 1.68 -13.43 -11.55
CA MET A 145 1.91 -12.30 -12.45
C MET A 145 2.55 -11.11 -11.72
N VAL A 146 2.11 -10.79 -10.50
CA VAL A 146 2.75 -9.76 -9.68
C VAL A 146 4.19 -10.15 -9.37
N SER A 147 4.42 -11.41 -8.96
CA SER A 147 5.76 -11.89 -8.60
C SER A 147 6.75 -11.92 -9.79
N SER A 148 6.25 -12.12 -11.01
CA SER A 148 7.06 -12.10 -12.23
C SER A 148 7.16 -10.72 -12.89
N GLY A 149 6.45 -9.72 -12.36
CA GLY A 149 6.35 -8.39 -12.98
C GLY A 149 5.45 -8.31 -14.21
N GLY A 150 4.66 -9.35 -14.49
CA GLY A 150 3.67 -9.35 -15.56
C GLY A 150 2.49 -8.41 -15.31
N VAL A 151 2.31 -7.95 -14.06
CA VAL A 151 1.34 -6.94 -13.65
C VAL A 151 2.01 -5.98 -12.67
N ARG A 152 1.68 -4.69 -12.76
CA ARG A 152 2.06 -3.65 -11.81
C ARG A 152 0.85 -2.83 -11.40
N VAL A 153 0.95 -2.12 -10.29
CA VAL A 153 -0.05 -1.11 -9.94
C VAL A 153 0.07 0.08 -10.87
N GLU A 154 -1.07 0.65 -11.22
CA GLU A 154 -1.19 1.85 -12.04
C GLU A 154 -1.71 2.99 -11.16
N PHE A 155 -1.26 4.21 -11.46
CA PHE A 155 -1.72 5.42 -10.80
C PHE A 155 -2.50 6.29 -11.79
N SER A 156 -3.59 6.90 -11.33
CA SER A 156 -4.42 7.79 -12.10
C SER A 156 -3.68 9.09 -12.45
N PRO A 157 -4.09 9.79 -13.53
CA PRO A 157 -3.49 11.07 -13.91
C PRO A 157 -3.73 12.19 -12.88
N ASN A 158 -4.61 11.96 -11.89
CA ASN A 158 -4.94 12.91 -10.83
C ASN A 158 -3.96 12.85 -9.64
N VAL A 159 -2.96 11.97 -9.69
CA VAL A 159 -1.90 11.87 -8.68
C VAL A 159 -0.73 12.79 -9.06
N PRO A 160 -0.18 13.59 -8.13
CA PRO A 160 1.02 14.37 -8.41
C PRO A 160 2.16 13.51 -8.97
N ARG A 161 2.76 13.92 -10.09
CA ARG A 161 3.84 13.16 -10.77
C ARG A 161 4.97 12.69 -9.84
N PRO A 162 5.44 13.50 -8.86
CA PRO A 162 6.46 13.04 -7.92
C PRO A 162 5.99 11.84 -7.09
N LEU A 163 4.72 11.78 -6.73
CA LEU A 163 4.14 10.67 -5.98
C LEU A 163 3.96 9.43 -6.85
N VAL A 164 3.55 9.57 -8.12
CA VAL A 164 3.48 8.45 -9.07
C VAL A 164 4.85 7.77 -9.21
N HIS A 165 5.90 8.57 -9.42
CA HIS A 165 7.26 8.04 -9.54
C HIS A 165 7.69 7.28 -8.28
N ARG A 166 7.43 7.84 -7.09
CA ARG A 166 7.73 7.14 -5.83
C ARG A 166 6.85 5.92 -5.60
N GLY A 167 5.58 5.97 -5.97
CA GLY A 167 4.65 4.85 -5.88
C GLY A 167 5.13 3.65 -6.70
N HIS A 168 5.57 3.88 -7.95
CA HIS A 168 6.19 2.84 -8.76
C HIS A 168 7.52 2.33 -8.19
N ALA A 169 8.35 3.22 -7.63
CA ALA A 169 9.60 2.81 -6.98
C ALA A 169 9.35 1.94 -5.72
N CYS A 170 8.25 2.18 -4.99
CA CYS A 170 7.88 1.35 -3.84
C CYS A 170 7.62 -0.10 -4.24
N VAL A 171 6.97 -0.32 -5.38
CA VAL A 171 6.57 -1.65 -5.86
C VAL A 171 7.61 -2.30 -6.78
N ASP A 172 8.86 -1.86 -6.75
CA ASP A 172 9.91 -2.47 -7.56
C ASP A 172 10.15 -3.93 -7.15
N LEU A 173 10.41 -4.80 -8.14
CA LEU A 173 10.70 -6.21 -7.89
C LEU A 173 12.05 -6.39 -7.21
N ASN A 174 12.98 -5.47 -7.42
CA ASN A 174 14.26 -5.43 -6.71
C ASN A 174 14.06 -4.70 -5.36
N PRO A 175 14.17 -5.40 -4.21
CA PRO A 175 13.97 -4.79 -2.91
C PRO A 175 14.92 -3.62 -2.63
N SER A 176 16.16 -3.67 -3.13
CA SER A 176 17.15 -2.61 -2.94
C SER A 176 16.91 -1.36 -3.79
N ALA A 177 16.03 -1.42 -4.80
CA ALA A 177 15.66 -0.27 -5.60
C ALA A 177 14.52 0.55 -4.97
N ARG A 178 13.88 0.01 -3.93
CA ARG A 178 12.79 0.67 -3.22
C ARG A 178 13.34 1.77 -2.30
N PRO A 179 12.64 2.90 -2.16
CA PRO A 179 13.05 3.96 -1.25
C PRO A 179 12.94 3.51 0.21
N SER A 180 13.70 4.13 1.09
CA SER A 180 13.53 4.02 2.53
C SER A 180 12.24 4.72 2.99
N ALA A 181 11.73 4.36 4.17
CA ALA A 181 10.59 5.04 4.77
C ALA A 181 10.87 6.54 5.02
N GLY A 182 12.12 6.91 5.32
CA GLY A 182 12.53 8.31 5.47
C GLY A 182 12.44 9.11 4.17
N GLU A 183 12.89 8.54 3.05
CA GLU A 183 12.76 9.18 1.73
C GLU A 183 11.29 9.37 1.33
N LEU A 184 10.44 8.39 1.64
CA LEU A 184 8.99 8.50 1.41
C LEU A 184 8.34 9.57 2.26
N LEU A 185 8.69 9.62 3.55
CA LEU A 185 8.19 10.66 4.46
C LEU A 185 8.55 12.05 3.93
N TYR A 186 9.80 12.26 3.54
CA TYR A 186 10.25 13.52 2.95
C TYR A 186 9.44 13.89 1.69
N GLN A 187 9.22 12.93 0.79
CA GLN A 187 8.43 13.18 -0.42
C GLN A 187 7.00 13.60 -0.09
N LEU A 188 6.35 12.90 0.84
CA LEU A 188 4.96 13.16 1.23
C LEU A 188 4.82 14.49 1.96
N GLN A 189 5.79 14.89 2.78
CA GLN A 189 5.83 16.22 3.40
C GLN A 189 5.91 17.34 2.36
N SER A 190 6.71 17.16 1.30
CA SER A 190 6.76 18.12 0.19
C SER A 190 5.43 18.19 -0.58
N ILE A 191 4.73 17.06 -0.73
CA ILE A 191 3.40 17.03 -1.36
C ILE A 191 2.34 17.72 -0.50
N MET A 192 2.35 17.48 0.81
CA MET A 192 1.44 18.15 1.75
C MET A 192 1.61 19.66 1.72
N ARG A 193 2.86 20.16 1.72
CA ARG A 193 3.14 21.59 1.59
C ARG A 193 2.58 22.20 0.30
N MET A 194 2.66 21.48 -0.83
CA MET A 194 2.03 21.95 -2.07
C MET A 194 0.52 22.15 -1.87
N TYR A 195 -0.19 21.21 -1.25
CA TYR A 195 -1.64 21.37 -1.01
C TYR A 195 -1.98 22.54 -0.09
N GLU A 196 -1.16 22.78 0.94
CA GLU A 196 -1.32 23.92 1.86
C GLU A 196 -1.10 25.27 1.15
N GLU A 197 -0.13 25.35 0.23
CA GLU A 197 0.14 26.56 -0.57
C GLU A 197 -0.97 26.87 -1.58
N TYR A 198 -1.70 25.87 -2.08
CA TYR A 198 -2.82 26.04 -3.03
C TYR A 198 -4.20 26.26 -2.36
N THR A 199 -4.28 26.25 -1.03
CA THR A 199 -5.54 26.44 -0.28
C THR A 199 -5.66 27.79 0.42
N VAL A 200 -4.74 28.72 0.15
CA VAL A 200 -4.77 30.13 0.61
C VAL A 200 -5.17 31.07 -0.52
#